data_AF-A0AAF0CPT1-F1
#
_entry.id   AF-A0AAF0CPT1-F1
#
_cell.length_a   1.000
_cell.length_b   1.000
_cell.length_c   1.000
_cell.angle_alpha   90.00
_cell.angle_beta   90.00
_cell.angle_gamma   90.00
#
_symmetry.space_group_name_H-M   'P 1'
#
loop_
_entity.id
_entity.type
_entity.pdbx_description
1 polymer ?
#
loop_
_entity_poly.entity_id
_entity_poly.type
_entity_poly.pdbx_seq_one_letter_code
_entity_poly.pdbx_strand_id
1 'polypeptide(L)'
;MHTVETRSTYGERYCRAHHIPSELFLHHVAARSLHAPLRWFWPFFKVSLADYLDVDLDCIRIAATLKSHRDLEDELVEFSYHPRNQSFFRRVLRQRLSTHRLRRVLRGASAGTSSPFSARGSLIKPEKPKSKD
;
A
#
# COMPACT_ATOMS: atom_id res chain seq x y z
N MET A 1 12.15 33.29 -9.06
CA MET A 1 11.17 32.18 -9.15
C MET A 1 11.55 31.13 -8.13
N HIS A 2 10.91 31.13 -6.96
CA HIS A 2 11.11 30.07 -5.97
C HIS A 2 10.31 28.84 -6.41
N THR A 3 10.99 27.77 -6.81
CA THR A 3 10.37 26.46 -6.92
C THR A 3 9.93 26.05 -5.53
N VAL A 4 8.64 26.17 -5.24
CA VAL A 4 8.04 25.52 -4.07
C VAL A 4 8.24 24.03 -4.30
N GLU A 5 9.22 23.43 -3.63
CA GLU A 5 9.37 21.98 -3.59
C GLU A 5 8.12 21.43 -2.89
N THR A 6 7.10 21.12 -3.69
CA THR A 6 5.89 20.49 -3.19
C THR A 6 6.32 19.13 -2.67
N ARG A 7 6.42 19.00 -1.35
CA ARG A 7 6.81 17.75 -0.69
C ARG A 7 5.94 16.62 -1.25
N SER A 8 6.59 15.63 -1.84
CA SER A 8 5.92 14.49 -2.46
C SER A 8 5.12 13.69 -1.42
N THR A 9 4.00 13.13 -1.85
CA THR A 9 3.13 12.34 -0.96
C THR A 9 3.78 11.00 -0.59
N TYR A 10 3.26 10.29 0.40
CA TYR A 10 3.73 8.94 0.69
C TYR A 10 3.51 7.99 -0.50
N GLY A 11 2.39 8.11 -1.21
CA GLY A 11 2.08 7.31 -2.39
C GLY A 11 3.08 7.54 -3.53
N GLU A 12 3.35 8.79 -3.85
CA GLU A 12 4.32 9.16 -4.90
C GLU A 12 5.74 8.66 -4.57
N ARG A 13 6.18 8.85 -3.31
CA ARG A 13 7.48 8.38 -2.84
C ARG A 13 7.57 6.86 -2.92
N TYR A 14 6.50 6.17 -2.54
CA TYR A 14 6.42 4.72 -2.58
C TYR A 14 6.47 4.16 -4.00
N CYS A 15 5.62 4.67 -4.90
CA CYS A 15 5.60 4.25 -6.30
C CYS A 15 6.97 4.47 -6.96
N ARG A 16 7.61 5.62 -6.69
CA ARG A 16 8.96 5.94 -7.16
C ARG A 16 10.01 4.96 -6.64
N ALA A 17 10.00 4.67 -5.33
CA ALA A 17 10.96 3.75 -4.71
C ALA A 17 10.80 2.29 -5.16
N HIS A 18 9.60 1.89 -5.55
CA HIS A 18 9.28 0.52 -5.96
C HIS A 18 9.12 0.33 -7.47
N HIS A 19 9.27 1.39 -8.27
CA HIS A 19 9.06 1.38 -9.72
C HIS A 19 7.71 0.76 -10.13
N ILE A 20 6.65 1.07 -9.37
CA ILE A 20 5.30 0.61 -9.67
C ILE A 20 4.42 1.78 -10.12
N PRO A 21 3.48 1.54 -11.05
CA PRO A 21 2.50 2.55 -11.42
C PRO A 21 1.47 2.75 -10.29
N SER A 22 0.82 3.91 -10.27
CA SER A 22 -0.08 4.32 -9.17
C SER A 22 -1.29 3.40 -9.03
N GLU A 23 -1.76 2.75 -10.11
CA GLU A 23 -2.90 1.83 -10.04
C GLU A 23 -2.57 0.55 -9.25
N LEU A 24 -1.28 0.17 -9.20
CA LEU A 24 -0.82 -1.01 -8.46
C LEU A 24 -0.48 -0.69 -7.00
N PHE A 25 -0.40 0.59 -6.64
CA PHE A 25 -0.02 1.04 -5.30
C PHE A 25 -0.86 0.39 -4.20
N LEU A 26 -2.19 0.50 -4.29
CA LEU A 26 -3.11 0.04 -3.26
C LEU A 26 -2.93 -1.45 -2.99
N HIS A 27 -2.91 -2.28 -4.04
CA HIS A 27 -2.74 -3.71 -3.90
C HIS A 27 -1.35 -4.10 -3.39
N HIS A 28 -0.32 -3.38 -3.82
CA HIS A 28 1.07 -3.66 -3.43
C HIS A 28 1.34 -3.32 -1.96
N VAL A 29 0.75 -2.22 -1.46
CA VAL A 29 0.82 -1.80 -0.06
C VAL A 29 -0.08 -2.66 0.83
N ALA A 30 -1.29 -2.99 0.38
CA ALA A 30 -2.21 -3.88 1.09
C ALA A 30 -1.56 -5.24 1.36
N ALA A 31 -1.04 -5.90 0.32
CA ALA A 31 -0.37 -7.20 0.46
C ALA A 31 0.78 -7.20 1.50
N ARG A 32 1.54 -6.09 1.58
CA ARG A 32 2.63 -5.94 2.55
C ARG A 32 2.17 -5.61 3.96
N SER A 33 1.03 -4.94 4.07
CA SER A 33 0.50 -4.43 5.34
C SER A 33 -0.47 -5.40 6.03
N LEU A 34 -1.02 -6.36 5.30
CA LEU A 34 -1.87 -7.43 5.86
C LEU A 34 -1.10 -8.34 6.83
N HIS A 35 -1.77 -8.81 7.88
CA HIS A 35 -1.26 -9.86 8.75
C HIS A 35 -1.23 -11.23 8.02
N ALA A 36 -0.33 -12.13 8.44
CA ALA A 36 -0.49 -13.54 8.12
C ALA A 36 -1.65 -14.11 8.96
N PRO A 37 -2.53 -14.96 8.41
CA PRO A 37 -2.42 -15.68 7.12
C PRO A 37 -3.00 -14.95 5.90
N LEU A 38 -3.73 -13.84 6.05
CA LEU A 38 -4.39 -13.15 4.91
C LEU A 38 -3.41 -12.77 3.81
N ARG A 39 -2.17 -12.42 4.15
CA ARG A 39 -1.13 -12.16 3.14
C ARG A 39 -0.92 -13.33 2.17
N TRP A 40 -0.98 -14.56 2.68
CA TRP A 40 -0.80 -15.76 1.85
C TRP A 40 -1.99 -16.02 0.94
N PHE A 41 -3.19 -15.72 1.41
CA PHE A 41 -4.43 -15.92 0.68
C PHE A 41 -4.80 -14.75 -0.24
N TRP A 42 -4.12 -13.61 -0.13
CA TRP A 42 -4.32 -12.41 -0.94
C TRP A 42 -4.48 -12.65 -2.46
N PRO A 43 -3.60 -13.41 -3.15
CA PRO A 43 -3.74 -13.62 -4.59
C PRO A 43 -5.01 -14.41 -4.96
N PHE A 44 -5.49 -15.28 -4.09
CA PHE A 44 -6.67 -16.13 -4.35
C PHE A 44 -7.99 -15.40 -4.14
N PHE A 45 -8.03 -14.46 -3.19
CA PHE A 45 -9.28 -13.82 -2.79
C PHE A 45 -9.30 -12.31 -3.05
N LYS A 46 -8.40 -11.80 -3.89
CA LYS A 46 -8.26 -10.36 -4.16
C LYS A 46 -9.58 -9.66 -4.47
N VAL A 47 -10.50 -10.33 -5.18
CA VAL A 47 -11.82 -9.80 -5.55
C VAL A 47 -12.82 -9.96 -4.39
N SER A 48 -12.97 -11.16 -3.83
CA SER A 48 -13.95 -11.42 -2.76
C SER A 48 -13.61 -10.75 -1.42
N LEU A 49 -12.32 -10.50 -1.14
CA LEU A 49 -11.87 -9.77 0.03
C LEU A 49 -11.81 -8.26 -0.18
N ALA A 50 -12.03 -7.75 -1.40
CA ALA A 50 -12.03 -6.30 -1.66
C ALA A 50 -13.12 -5.60 -0.83
N ASP A 51 -14.36 -6.09 -0.87
CA ASP A 51 -15.47 -5.56 -0.08
C ASP A 51 -15.24 -5.70 1.42
N TYR A 52 -14.61 -6.81 1.82
CA TYR A 52 -14.25 -7.03 3.21
C TYR A 52 -13.22 -6.00 3.67
N LEU A 53 -12.19 -5.73 2.86
CA LEU A 53 -11.05 -4.85 3.15
C LEU A 53 -11.26 -3.41 2.66
N ASP A 54 -12.48 -3.03 2.32
CA ASP A 54 -12.78 -1.70 1.76
C ASP A 54 -12.29 -0.57 2.69
N VAL A 55 -12.58 -0.70 4.00
CA VAL A 55 -12.10 0.23 5.04
C VAL A 55 -10.56 0.26 5.13
N ASP A 56 -9.92 -0.89 4.94
CA ASP A 56 -8.46 -1.02 4.96
C ASP A 56 -7.83 -0.36 3.72
N LEU A 57 -8.46 -0.53 2.55
CA LEU A 57 -8.03 0.06 1.29
C LEU A 57 -8.25 1.58 1.27
N ASP A 58 -9.34 2.07 1.85
CA ASP A 58 -9.59 3.49 2.03
C ASP A 58 -8.55 4.14 2.94
N CYS A 59 -8.21 3.50 4.07
CA CYS A 59 -7.13 3.98 4.93
C CYS A 59 -5.78 4.05 4.18
N ILE A 60 -5.45 3.05 3.36
CA ILE A 60 -4.24 3.11 2.52
C ILE A 60 -4.33 4.27 1.52
N ARG A 61 -5.50 4.49 0.91
CA ARG A 61 -5.72 5.54 -0.08
C ARG A 61 -5.54 6.93 0.54
N ILE A 62 -6.10 7.15 1.73
CA ILE A 62 -5.92 8.40 2.48
C ILE A 62 -4.46 8.54 2.90
N ALA A 63 -3.87 7.51 3.51
CA ALA A 63 -2.46 7.52 3.92
C ALA A 63 -1.49 7.84 2.77
N ALA A 64 -1.85 7.47 1.53
CA ALA A 64 -1.05 7.74 0.34
C ALA A 64 -0.97 9.23 0.00
N THR A 65 -2.02 10.01 0.26
CA THR A 65 -2.07 11.45 -0.07
C THR A 65 -1.34 12.30 0.97
N LEU A 66 -1.09 11.75 2.15
CA LEU A 66 -0.45 12.44 3.26
C LEU A 66 1.02 12.75 2.97
N LYS A 67 1.47 13.88 3.50
CA LYS A 67 2.85 14.39 3.35
C LYS A 67 3.61 14.41 4.67
N SER A 68 2.87 14.55 5.78
CA SER A 68 3.43 14.63 7.14
C SER A 68 3.34 13.29 7.86
N HIS A 69 4.29 13.07 8.76
CA HIS A 69 4.26 11.92 9.66
C HIS A 69 3.15 12.04 10.71
N ARG A 70 2.84 13.26 11.17
CA ARG A 70 1.78 13.50 12.15
C ARG A 70 0.41 13.11 11.58
N ASP A 71 0.08 13.63 10.39
CA ASP A 71 -1.17 13.30 9.70
C ASP A 71 -1.30 11.78 9.49
N LEU A 72 -0.20 11.09 9.19
CA LEU A 72 -0.21 9.63 9.05
C LEU A 72 -0.51 8.93 10.39
N GLU A 73 0.03 9.40 11.52
CA GLU A 73 -0.33 8.81 12.81
C GLU A 73 -1.79 9.07 13.15
N ASP A 74 -2.28 10.30 12.92
CA ASP A 74 -3.65 10.69 13.20
C ASP A 74 -4.64 9.79 12.41
N GLU A 75 -4.40 9.59 11.11
CA GLU A 75 -5.18 8.69 10.26
C GLU A 75 -5.14 7.23 10.76
N LEU A 76 -3.97 6.73 11.17
CA LEU A 76 -3.84 5.35 11.66
C LEU A 76 -4.54 5.14 13.01
N VAL A 77 -4.58 6.18 13.84
CA VAL A 77 -5.34 6.19 15.10
C VAL A 77 -6.84 6.17 14.79
N GLU A 78 -7.32 7.03 13.89
CA GLU A 78 -8.72 7.08 13.47
C GLU A 78 -9.18 5.74 12.87
N PHE A 79 -8.39 5.17 11.96
CA PHE A 79 -8.64 3.84 11.41
C PHE A 79 -8.76 2.77 12.50
N SER A 80 -7.93 2.84 13.54
CA SER A 80 -7.96 1.87 14.64
C SER A 80 -9.27 1.92 15.45
N TYR A 81 -9.92 3.08 15.50
CA TYR A 81 -11.19 3.30 16.20
C TYR A 81 -12.44 3.13 15.32
N HIS A 82 -12.28 2.99 14.00
CA HIS A 82 -13.40 2.85 13.06
C HIS A 82 -14.40 1.75 13.50
N PRO A 83 -15.73 2.00 13.50
CA PRO A 83 -16.72 1.04 14.02
C PRO A 83 -16.63 -0.36 13.39
N ARG A 84 -16.37 -0.42 12.08
CA ARG A 84 -16.18 -1.69 11.34
C ARG A 84 -14.95 -2.49 11.83
N ASN A 85 -13.95 -1.81 12.41
CA ASN A 85 -12.77 -2.42 13.02
C ASN A 85 -12.96 -2.85 14.48
N GLN A 86 -14.12 -2.56 15.09
CA GLN A 86 -14.46 -2.98 16.45
C GLN A 86 -15.16 -4.34 16.52
N SER A 87 -15.53 -4.93 15.37
CA SER A 87 -16.18 -6.24 15.31
C SER A 87 -15.28 -7.37 15.85
N PHE A 88 -15.88 -8.31 16.59
CA PHE A 88 -15.17 -9.40 17.27
C PHE A 88 -14.30 -10.22 16.32
N PHE A 89 -14.81 -10.56 15.13
CA PHE A 89 -14.06 -11.29 14.10
C PHE A 89 -12.83 -10.53 13.59
N ARG A 90 -12.91 -9.21 13.38
CA ARG A 90 -11.75 -8.40 12.95
C ARG A 90 -10.71 -8.23 14.05
N ARG A 91 -11.16 -8.14 15.31
CA ARG A 91 -10.28 -7.97 16.48
C ARG A 91 -9.57 -9.28 16.86
N VAL A 92 -10.26 -10.42 16.79
CA VAL A 92 -9.73 -11.74 17.22
C VAL A 92 -8.96 -12.45 16.11
N LEU A 93 -9.44 -12.45 14.87
CA LEU A 93 -8.81 -13.20 13.77
C LEU A 93 -7.70 -12.42 13.03
N ARG A 94 -7.37 -11.19 13.48
CA ARG A 94 -6.35 -10.31 12.85
C ARG A 94 -6.54 -10.14 11.33
N GLN A 95 -7.80 -10.14 10.87
CA GLN A 95 -8.16 -9.99 9.45
C GLN A 95 -8.10 -8.53 8.96
N ARG A 96 -7.37 -7.68 9.68
CA ARG A 96 -7.22 -6.26 9.37
C ARG A 96 -5.81 -5.94 8.92
N LEU A 97 -5.67 -4.76 8.35
CA LEU A 97 -4.40 -4.16 8.03
C LEU A 97 -3.63 -3.82 9.30
N SER A 98 -2.34 -4.14 9.32
CA SER A 98 -1.48 -3.82 10.45
C SER A 98 -1.01 -2.38 10.32
N THR A 99 -1.53 -1.48 11.15
CA THR A 99 -1.11 -0.06 11.18
C THR A 99 0.40 0.08 11.38
N HIS A 100 0.99 -0.78 12.21
CA HIS A 100 2.44 -0.84 12.39
C HIS A 100 3.19 -1.25 11.10
N ARG A 101 2.70 -2.26 10.36
CA ARG A 101 3.32 -2.64 9.08
C ARG A 101 3.12 -1.56 8.02
N LEU A 102 1.94 -0.95 7.94
CA LEU A 102 1.65 0.14 7.02
C LEU A 102 2.61 1.31 7.24
N ARG A 103 2.73 1.75 8.49
CA ARG A 103 3.70 2.76 8.91
C ARG A 103 5.12 2.39 8.48
N ARG A 104 5.54 1.14 8.70
CA ARG A 104 6.87 0.67 8.29
C ARG A 104 7.05 0.62 6.78
N VAL A 105 6.03 0.23 6.02
CA VAL A 105 6.05 0.16 4.55
C VAL A 105 6.16 1.56 3.94
N LEU A 106 5.33 2.50 4.39
CA LEU A 106 5.33 3.88 3.88
C LEU A 106 6.60 4.65 4.29
N ARG A 107 7.11 4.42 5.52
CA ARG A 107 8.39 5.01 5.96
C ARG A 107 9.60 4.36 5.30
N GLY A 108 9.60 3.03 5.13
CA GLY A 108 10.71 2.30 4.50
C GLY A 108 10.94 2.72 3.05
N ALA A 109 9.87 3.04 2.32
CA ALA A 109 9.98 3.59 0.98
C ALA A 109 10.62 4.99 0.92
N SER A 110 10.51 5.79 1.99
CA SER A 110 11.25 7.06 2.08
C SER A 110 12.74 6.89 2.41
N ALA A 111 13.16 5.69 2.83
CA ALA A 111 14.54 5.40 3.25
C ALA A 111 15.34 4.57 2.22
N GLY A 112 14.86 4.44 0.97
CA GLY A 112 15.61 3.79 -0.12
C GLY A 112 15.94 2.32 0.11
N THR A 113 15.22 1.61 0.98
CA THR A 113 15.51 0.20 1.25
C THR A 113 14.81 -0.68 0.21
N SER A 114 15.58 -1.15 -0.77
CA SER A 114 15.21 -2.22 -1.69
C SER A 114 14.78 -3.45 -0.90
N SER A 115 13.47 -3.73 -0.90
CA SER A 115 12.93 -4.92 -0.27
C SER A 115 13.27 -6.15 -1.13
N PRO A 116 13.78 -7.26 -0.54
CA PRO A 116 14.22 -8.45 -1.30
C PRO A 116 13.09 -9.21 -2.00
N PHE A 117 11.84 -8.74 -1.93
CA PHE A 117 10.68 -9.38 -2.55
C PHE A 117 10.36 -8.85 -3.96
N SER A 118 11.18 -7.93 -4.51
CA SER A 118 10.96 -7.34 -5.84
C SER A 118 11.30 -8.25 -7.03
N ALA A 119 11.61 -9.54 -6.80
CA ALA A 119 12.13 -10.44 -7.83
C ALA A 119 11.07 -11.34 -8.51
N ARG A 120 9.75 -11.13 -8.31
CA ARG A 120 8.71 -12.02 -8.88
C ARG A 120 7.70 -11.37 -9.85
N GLY A 121 7.90 -10.12 -10.25
CA GLY A 121 6.90 -9.38 -11.04
C GLY A 121 7.32 -8.86 -12.42
N SER A 122 8.55 -9.09 -12.89
CA SER A 122 9.00 -8.60 -14.20
C SER A 122 8.88 -9.70 -15.27
N LEU A 123 7.65 -9.91 -15.73
CA LEU A 123 7.39 -10.57 -17.01
C LEU A 123 6.57 -9.61 -17.88
N ILE A 124 7.12 -8.44 -18.14
CA ILE A 124 6.74 -7.62 -19.29
C ILE A 124 7.81 -7.89 -20.34
N LYS A 125 7.46 -8.75 -21.30
CA LYS A 125 8.24 -9.02 -22.51
C LYS A 125 8.23 -7.73 -23.35
N PRO A 126 9.36 -7.14 -23.73
CA PRO A 126 9.34 -6.02 -24.68
C PRO A 126 8.94 -6.56 -26.06
N GLU A 127 7.79 -6.10 -26.54
CA GLU A 127 7.34 -6.33 -27.91
C GLU A 127 8.26 -5.51 -28.84
N LYS A 128 8.96 -6.20 -29.75
CA LYS A 128 9.84 -5.57 -30.74
C LYS A 128 9.02 -4.73 -31.72
N PRO A 129 9.42 -3.50 -32.04
CA PRO A 129 8.80 -2.76 -33.13
C PRO A 129 9.13 -3.44 -34.47
N LYS A 130 8.09 -3.79 -35.24
CA LYS A 130 8.25 -4.20 -36.64
C LYS A 130 8.64 -2.97 -37.46
N SER A 131 9.90 -2.94 -37.90
CA SER A 131 10.32 -2.13 -39.05
C SER A 131 9.55 -2.62 -40.27
N LYS A 132 8.95 -1.70 -41.01
CA LYS A 132 8.52 -1.95 -42.39
C LYS A 132 9.21 -0.90 -43.25
N ASP A 133 10.04 -1.41 -44.14
CA ASP A 133 10.50 -0.76 -45.37
C ASP A 133 9.32 -0.42 -46.29
#